data_AF-A0A370B740-F1
#
_entry.id   AF-A0A370B740-F1
#
_cell.length_a   1.000
_cell.length_b   1.000
_cell.length_c   1.000
_cell.angle_alpha   90.00
_cell.angle_beta   90.00
_cell.angle_gamma   90.00
#
_symmetry.space_group_name_H-M   'P 1'
#
loop_
_entity.id
_entity.type
_entity.pdbx_description
1 polymer ?
#
loop_
_entity_poly.entity_id
_entity_poly.type
_entity_poly.pdbx_seq_one_letter_code
_entity_poly.pdbx_strand_id
1 'polypeptide(L)'
;AHVGGPATYVRRMLVETPAVYLDELTGTERDWLRTRQRREARAFFELLGLEAEIRGEGVALVDPEEELTDLRLPGTGTVAQAALLLVERLVERLRPREPGHPATGGRLTVGVAVPDGLVDALLAEVVAEYGRSGGWQRGFLEDPAALREAVLDLLVRMRLMARTGPAEALRSADRSGAAAPGAHPHDAHPPGARPHDAHPLDARPHDSRPRVSRPRDGAEAPGADWVLLAAAARYAPRVTVRKKAAGTGPDAAVQQELTS
;
A
#
# COMPACT_ATOMS: atom_id res chain seq x y z
N ALA A 1 8.57 18.06 12.40
CA ALA A 1 7.21 17.54 12.71
C ALA A 1 6.24 18.10 11.66
N HIS A 2 5.36 17.27 11.10
CA HIS A 2 4.37 17.73 10.11
C HIS A 2 3.35 18.66 10.76
N VAL A 3 2.91 19.69 10.03
CA VAL A 3 1.76 20.51 10.43
C VAL A 3 0.54 19.58 10.60
N GLY A 4 -0.04 19.52 11.81
CA GLY A 4 -1.16 18.63 12.15
C GLY A 4 -0.79 17.24 12.68
N GLY A 5 0.50 16.90 12.78
CA GLY A 5 0.97 15.64 13.39
C GLY A 5 0.80 14.38 12.52
N PRO A 6 1.17 13.20 13.06
CA PRO A 6 1.18 11.94 12.32
C PRO A 6 -0.16 11.56 11.69
N ALA A 7 -1.26 11.86 12.38
CA ALA A 7 -2.61 11.52 11.91
C ALA A 7 -2.97 12.23 10.60
N THR A 8 -2.77 13.55 10.56
CA THR A 8 -3.10 14.36 9.39
C THR A 8 -2.21 14.01 8.21
N TYR A 9 -0.91 13.79 8.47
CA TYR A 9 0.03 13.37 7.42
C TYR A 9 -0.34 12.03 6.80
N VAL A 10 -0.60 10.99 7.61
CA VAL A 10 -0.91 9.65 7.08
C VAL A 10 -2.23 9.64 6.33
N ARG A 11 -3.27 10.33 6.81
CA ARG A 11 -4.55 10.43 6.08
C ARG A 11 -4.37 11.09 4.72
N ARG A 12 -3.60 12.18 4.69
CA ARG A 12 -3.28 12.87 3.45
C ARG A 12 -2.57 11.95 2.48
N MET A 13 -1.54 11.24 2.93
CA MET A 13 -0.82 10.26 2.11
C MET A 13 -1.76 9.16 1.57
N LEU A 14 -2.66 8.63 2.40
CA LEU A 14 -3.61 7.58 2.00
C LEU A 14 -4.57 8.03 0.90
N VAL A 15 -4.97 9.31 0.89
CA VAL A 15 -5.90 9.86 -0.11
C VAL A 15 -5.18 10.36 -1.36
N GLU A 16 -3.97 10.92 -1.21
CA GLU A 16 -3.24 11.54 -2.31
C GLU A 16 -2.36 10.57 -3.11
N THR A 17 -2.18 9.33 -2.64
CA THR A 17 -1.31 8.35 -3.32
C THR A 17 -1.99 6.98 -3.47
N PRO A 18 -1.78 6.25 -4.59
CA PRO A 18 -2.43 4.95 -4.80
C PRO A 18 -2.18 3.89 -3.73
N ALA A 19 -1.00 3.93 -3.09
CA ALA A 19 -0.64 3.01 -2.01
C ALA A 19 0.36 3.67 -1.05
N VAL A 20 0.21 3.48 0.25
CA VAL A 20 1.16 3.94 1.26
C VAL A 20 1.95 2.76 1.78
N TYR A 21 3.27 2.79 1.63
CA TYR A 21 4.16 1.72 2.11
C TYR A 21 4.71 2.03 3.49
N LEU A 22 4.89 0.99 4.31
CA LEU A 22 5.30 1.15 5.71
C LEU A 22 6.74 1.67 5.87
N ASP A 23 7.62 1.45 4.91
CA ASP A 23 9.01 1.92 4.91
C ASP A 23 9.14 3.43 4.68
N GLU A 24 8.13 4.06 4.08
CA GLU A 24 8.07 5.51 3.89
C GLU A 24 7.67 6.26 5.16
N LEU A 25 6.90 5.60 6.02
CA LEU A 25 6.39 6.15 7.27
C LEU A 25 7.46 6.19 8.37
N THR A 26 7.35 7.16 9.29
CA THR A 26 8.12 7.15 10.55
C THR A 26 7.58 6.11 11.52
N GLY A 27 8.33 5.80 12.59
CA GLY A 27 7.86 4.88 13.64
C GLY A 27 6.51 5.33 14.23
N THR A 28 6.40 6.62 14.54
CA THR A 28 5.16 7.20 15.10
C THR A 28 3.99 7.16 14.12
N GLU A 29 4.23 7.41 12.83
CA GLU A 29 3.20 7.31 11.78
C GLU A 29 2.74 5.86 11.58
N ARG A 30 3.67 4.91 11.56
CA ARG A 30 3.35 3.47 11.50
C ARG A 30 2.53 3.02 12.70
N ASP A 31 2.92 3.42 13.91
CA ASP A 31 2.19 3.05 15.13
C ASP A 31 0.78 3.64 15.16
N TRP A 32 0.63 4.87 14.68
CA TRP A 32 -0.66 5.51 14.51
C TRP A 32 -1.55 4.74 13.52
N LEU A 33 -1.02 4.44 12.33
CA LEU A 33 -1.74 3.74 11.27
C LEU A 33 -2.15 2.35 11.76
N ARG A 34 -1.20 1.56 12.31
CA ARG A 34 -1.45 0.21 12.83
C ARG A 34 -2.58 0.18 13.86
N THR A 35 -2.58 1.13 14.79
CA THR A 35 -3.57 1.18 15.87
C THR A 35 -4.96 1.63 15.39
N ARG A 36 -5.04 2.37 14.28
CA ARG A 36 -6.29 3.01 13.82
C ARG A 36 -6.80 2.53 12.47
N GLN A 37 -6.05 1.69 11.75
CA GLN A 37 -6.32 1.30 10.36
C GLN A 37 -7.77 0.86 10.10
N ARG A 38 -8.40 0.12 11.02
CA ARG A 38 -9.81 -0.32 10.87
C ARG A 38 -10.81 0.84 10.97
N ARG A 39 -10.57 1.77 11.89
CA ARG A 39 -11.40 2.97 12.08
C ARG A 39 -11.23 3.92 10.90
N GLU A 40 -10.00 4.12 10.44
CA GLU A 40 -9.71 4.97 9.28
C GLU A 40 -10.28 4.36 8.00
N ALA A 41 -10.15 3.04 7.79
CA ALA A 41 -10.80 2.32 6.68
C ALA A 41 -12.31 2.55 6.65
N ARG A 42 -12.98 2.46 7.81
CA ARG A 42 -14.41 2.76 7.92
C ARG A 42 -14.74 4.20 7.56
N ALA A 43 -13.94 5.16 8.03
CA ALA A 43 -14.13 6.57 7.75
C ALA A 43 -13.94 6.89 6.26
N PHE A 44 -12.94 6.31 5.60
CA PHE A 44 -12.72 6.50 4.16
C PHE A 44 -13.87 5.92 3.33
N PHE A 45 -14.37 4.74 3.70
CA PHE A 45 -15.54 4.15 3.05
C PHE A 45 -16.79 5.04 3.23
N GLU A 46 -17.06 5.52 4.45
CA GLU A 46 -18.25 6.33 4.74
C GLU A 46 -18.21 7.73 4.12
N LEU A 47 -17.04 8.36 4.05
CA LEU A 47 -16.89 9.74 3.57
C LEU A 47 -16.63 9.84 2.06
N LEU A 48 -15.87 8.87 1.51
CA LEU A 48 -15.35 8.93 0.15
C LEU A 48 -15.73 7.71 -0.70
N GLY A 49 -16.38 6.69 -0.14
CA GLY A 49 -16.66 5.44 -0.85
C GLY A 49 -15.43 4.56 -1.10
N LEU A 50 -14.25 4.95 -0.59
CA LEU A 50 -12.98 4.24 -0.81
C LEU A 50 -12.86 3.01 0.10
N GLU A 51 -12.53 1.87 -0.48
CA GLU A 51 -12.25 0.62 0.24
C GLU A 51 -10.77 0.52 0.59
N ALA A 52 -10.44 0.33 1.88
CA ALA A 52 -9.05 0.15 2.28
C ALA A 52 -8.60 -1.31 2.16
N GLU A 53 -7.60 -1.56 1.30
CA GLU A 53 -6.86 -2.81 1.27
C GLU A 53 -5.65 -2.69 2.21
N ILE A 54 -5.68 -3.41 3.33
CA ILE A 54 -4.60 -3.41 4.33
C ILE A 54 -3.76 -4.67 4.17
N ARG A 55 -2.45 -4.49 3.94
CA ARG A 55 -1.50 -5.55 3.62
C ARG A 55 -0.30 -5.51 4.56
N GLY A 56 0.59 -6.50 4.46
CA GLY A 56 1.78 -6.56 5.29
C GLY A 56 2.77 -5.43 4.99
N GLU A 57 2.83 -5.03 3.72
CA GLU A 57 3.71 -4.01 3.15
C GLU A 57 3.19 -2.58 3.29
N GLY A 58 1.88 -2.40 3.46
CA GLY A 58 1.25 -1.09 3.35
C GLY A 58 -0.27 -1.12 3.28
N VAL A 59 -0.85 0.02 2.89
CA VAL A 59 -2.29 0.20 2.72
C VAL A 59 -2.56 0.87 1.38
N ALA A 60 -3.53 0.37 0.62
CA ALA A 60 -4.06 1.03 -0.56
C ALA A 60 -5.52 1.43 -0.31
N LEU A 61 -5.95 2.57 -0.88
CA LEU A 61 -7.36 2.93 -0.96
C LEU A 61 -7.83 2.64 -2.39
N VAL A 62 -8.80 1.76 -2.53
CA VAL A 62 -9.39 1.34 -3.79
C VAL A 62 -10.67 2.13 -4.00
N ASP A 63 -10.82 2.69 -5.19
CA ASP A 63 -12.03 3.37 -5.63
C ASP A 63 -12.89 2.39 -6.45
N PRO A 64 -13.91 1.75 -5.85
CA PRO A 64 -14.69 0.73 -6.54
C PRO A 64 -15.62 1.28 -7.62
N GLU A 65 -16.02 2.55 -7.51
CA GLU A 65 -16.93 3.20 -8.47
C GLU A 65 -16.15 3.88 -9.62
N GLU A 66 -14.82 3.92 -9.52
CA GLU A 66 -13.94 4.53 -10.53
C GLU A 66 -14.31 6.00 -10.86
N GLU A 67 -14.59 6.81 -9.84
CA GLU A 67 -15.01 8.21 -10.01
C GLU A 67 -13.95 9.23 -9.55
N LEU A 68 -12.99 8.82 -8.72
CA LEU A 68 -12.11 9.73 -7.97
C LEU A 68 -10.69 9.82 -8.52
N THR A 69 -10.19 8.76 -9.13
CA THR A 69 -8.82 8.73 -9.65
C THR A 69 -8.74 9.16 -11.12
N ASP A 70 -7.68 9.85 -11.52
CA ASP A 70 -7.32 10.13 -12.92
C ASP A 70 -6.37 9.05 -13.48
N LEU A 71 -5.88 8.17 -12.60
CA LEU A 71 -5.03 7.03 -12.88
C LEU A 71 -5.82 5.73 -12.82
N ARG A 72 -5.64 4.85 -13.82
CA ARG A 72 -6.31 3.55 -13.90
C ARG A 72 -5.31 2.45 -14.17
N LEU A 73 -5.35 1.40 -13.35
CA LEU A 73 -4.72 0.12 -13.65
C LEU A 73 -5.54 -1.01 -13.00
N PRO A 74 -6.06 -1.99 -13.78
CA PRO A 74 -5.94 -2.09 -15.24
C PRO A 74 -6.67 -0.96 -15.97
N GLY A 75 -6.25 -0.69 -17.20
CA GLY A 75 -6.84 0.34 -18.06
C GLY A 75 -6.88 -0.12 -19.51
N THR A 76 -7.54 0.65 -20.36
CA THR A 76 -7.58 0.39 -21.79
C THR A 76 -6.35 0.97 -22.50
N GLY A 77 -5.96 0.38 -23.62
CA GLY A 77 -4.85 0.86 -24.45
C GLY A 77 -3.49 0.22 -24.16
N THR A 78 -2.53 0.49 -25.06
CA THR A 78 -1.23 -0.19 -25.13
C THR A 78 -0.41 -0.06 -23.84
N VAL A 79 -0.28 1.14 -23.29
CA VAL A 79 0.57 1.37 -22.10
C VAL A 79 0.01 0.65 -20.87
N ALA A 80 -1.30 0.77 -20.61
CA ALA A 80 -1.92 0.13 -19.45
C ALA A 80 -1.88 -1.40 -19.53
N GLN A 81 -2.12 -1.96 -20.72
CA GLN A 81 -2.01 -3.41 -20.94
C GLN A 81 -0.56 -3.89 -20.81
N ALA A 82 0.40 -3.20 -21.43
CA ALA A 82 1.82 -3.54 -21.32
C ALA A 82 2.33 -3.44 -19.87
N ALA A 83 1.89 -2.42 -19.12
CA ALA A 83 2.23 -2.25 -17.71
C ALA A 83 1.71 -3.39 -16.84
N LEU A 84 0.45 -3.81 -17.05
CA LEU A 84 -0.13 -4.95 -16.33
C LEU A 84 0.64 -6.25 -16.60
N LEU A 85 0.93 -6.54 -17.87
CA LEU A 85 1.67 -7.74 -18.26
C LEU A 85 3.13 -7.72 -17.79
N LEU A 86 3.76 -6.54 -17.80
CA LEU A 86 5.10 -6.36 -17.28
C LEU A 86 5.14 -6.63 -15.76
N VAL A 87 4.23 -6.02 -14.99
CA VAL A 87 4.23 -6.21 -13.53
C VAL A 87 3.93 -7.66 -13.15
N GLU A 88 3.04 -8.33 -13.87
CA GLU A 88 2.79 -9.77 -13.71
C GLU A 88 4.09 -10.58 -13.85
N ARG A 89 4.81 -10.40 -14.96
CA ARG A 89 6.07 -11.12 -15.23
C ARG A 89 7.19 -10.78 -14.26
N LEU A 90 7.27 -9.52 -13.82
CA LEU A 90 8.22 -9.09 -12.81
C LEU A 90 7.91 -9.75 -11.46
N VAL A 91 6.65 -9.79 -11.04
CA VAL A 91 6.23 -10.47 -9.81
C VAL A 91 6.52 -11.97 -9.88
N GLU A 92 6.21 -12.63 -11.00
CA GLU A 92 6.53 -14.06 -11.18
C GLU A 92 8.02 -14.36 -11.02
N ARG A 93 8.89 -13.51 -11.57
CA ARG A 93 10.35 -13.71 -11.54
C ARG A 93 11.00 -13.27 -10.23
N LEU A 94 10.53 -12.19 -9.61
CA LEU A 94 11.21 -11.51 -8.51
C LEU A 94 10.54 -11.71 -7.14
N ARG A 95 9.35 -12.32 -7.08
CA ARG A 95 8.66 -12.55 -5.81
C ARG A 95 9.56 -13.33 -4.83
N PRO A 96 9.81 -12.79 -3.62
CA PRO A 96 10.56 -13.50 -2.60
C PRO A 96 9.87 -14.82 -2.23
N ARG A 97 10.64 -15.91 -2.11
CA ARG A 97 10.13 -17.23 -1.71
C ARG A 97 9.58 -17.23 -0.28
N GLU A 98 10.22 -16.46 0.59
CA GLU A 98 9.84 -16.25 1.99
C GLU A 98 9.64 -14.76 2.22
N PRO A 99 8.47 -14.21 1.84
CA PRO A 99 8.13 -12.84 2.18
C PRO A 99 7.90 -12.79 3.68
N GLY A 100 8.94 -12.43 4.43
CA GLY A 100 8.88 -12.42 5.88
C GLY A 100 7.76 -11.50 6.37
N HIS A 101 6.98 -11.97 7.34
CA HIS A 101 6.02 -11.12 8.04
C HIS A 101 6.52 -10.88 9.47
N PRO A 102 6.53 -9.63 9.97
CA PRO A 102 7.03 -9.36 11.32
C PRO A 102 6.28 -10.12 12.41
N ALA A 103 4.98 -10.37 12.22
CA ALA A 103 4.19 -11.18 13.17
C ALA A 103 4.59 -12.66 13.22
N THR A 104 5.34 -13.16 12.23
CA THR A 104 5.89 -14.52 12.19
C THR A 104 7.41 -14.52 12.37
N GLY A 105 8.00 -13.41 12.86
CA GLY A 105 9.45 -13.26 13.02
C GLY A 105 10.24 -13.02 11.72
N GLY A 106 9.55 -12.90 10.58
CA GLY A 106 10.17 -12.66 9.29
C GLY A 106 10.39 -11.17 8.99
N ARG A 107 11.32 -10.87 8.09
CA ARG A 107 11.59 -9.50 7.60
C ARG A 107 10.63 -9.11 6.48
N LEU A 108 9.84 -8.06 6.70
CA LEU A 108 8.98 -7.47 5.68
C LEU A 108 9.84 -6.95 4.52
N THR A 109 9.57 -7.43 3.32
CA THR A 109 10.23 -6.98 2.08
C THR A 109 9.21 -6.18 1.27
N VAL A 110 9.32 -4.85 1.33
CA VAL A 110 8.44 -3.94 0.58
C VAL A 110 8.91 -3.83 -0.87
N GLY A 111 10.21 -3.64 -1.11
CA GLY A 111 10.80 -3.51 -2.44
C GLY A 111 11.77 -4.63 -2.78
N VAL A 112 11.83 -5.00 -4.05
CA VAL A 112 12.82 -5.94 -4.61
C VAL A 112 13.53 -5.26 -5.78
N ALA A 113 14.86 -5.24 -5.76
CA ALA A 113 15.66 -4.69 -6.85
C ALA A 113 15.38 -5.44 -8.16
N VAL A 114 15.19 -4.69 -9.24
CA VAL A 114 14.99 -5.23 -10.58
C VAL A 114 16.36 -5.29 -11.28
N PRO A 115 16.83 -6.47 -11.70
CA PRO A 115 18.09 -6.59 -12.43
C PRO A 115 18.13 -5.76 -13.71
N ASP A 116 19.31 -5.26 -14.05
CA ASP A 116 19.54 -4.46 -15.26
C ASP A 116 19.13 -5.21 -16.52
N GLY A 117 18.47 -4.49 -17.43
CA GLY A 117 17.97 -5.04 -18.69
C GLY A 117 16.78 -6.00 -18.56
N LEU A 118 16.38 -6.40 -17.33
CA LEU A 118 15.24 -7.30 -17.16
C LEU A 118 13.94 -6.66 -17.66
N VAL A 119 13.70 -5.38 -17.35
CA VAL A 119 12.53 -4.66 -17.85
C VAL A 119 12.44 -4.72 -19.37
N ASP A 120 13.55 -4.43 -20.04
CA ASP A 120 13.62 -4.38 -21.51
C ASP A 120 13.39 -5.77 -22.12
N ALA A 121 14.00 -6.80 -21.54
CA ALA A 121 13.77 -8.19 -21.96
C ALA A 121 12.30 -8.61 -21.82
N LEU A 122 11.67 -8.32 -20.67
CA LEU A 122 10.28 -8.67 -20.42
C LEU A 122 9.31 -7.88 -21.31
N LEU A 123 9.56 -6.59 -21.54
CA LEU A 123 8.74 -5.80 -22.45
C LEU A 123 8.86 -6.30 -23.89
N ALA A 124 10.06 -6.71 -24.33
CA ALA A 124 10.23 -7.33 -25.64
C ALA A 124 9.42 -8.63 -25.77
N GLU A 125 9.45 -9.50 -24.74
CA GLU A 125 8.60 -10.70 -24.69
C GLU A 125 7.11 -10.33 -24.76
N VAL A 126 6.67 -9.30 -24.03
CA VAL A 126 5.27 -8.85 -23.98
C VAL A 126 4.82 -8.34 -25.36
N VAL A 127 5.64 -7.51 -26.01
CA VAL A 127 5.37 -6.97 -27.34
C VAL A 127 5.31 -8.08 -28.39
N ALA A 128 6.23 -9.05 -28.32
CA ALA A 128 6.26 -10.16 -29.27
C ALA A 128 4.99 -11.03 -29.20
N GLU A 129 4.46 -11.25 -27.99
CA GLU A 129 3.30 -12.10 -27.73
C GLU A 129 1.96 -11.38 -27.98
N TYR A 130 1.82 -10.14 -27.48
CA TYR A 130 0.54 -9.44 -27.46
C TYR A 130 0.47 -8.25 -28.41
N GLY A 131 1.60 -7.70 -28.84
CA GLY A 131 1.61 -6.43 -29.59
C GLY A 131 0.85 -6.48 -30.92
N ARG A 132 0.96 -7.59 -31.65
CA ARG A 132 0.30 -7.76 -32.97
C ARG A 132 -1.18 -8.16 -32.86
N SER A 133 -1.52 -9.00 -31.90
CA SER A 133 -2.88 -9.53 -31.72
C SER A 133 -3.78 -8.62 -30.86
N GLY A 134 -3.18 -7.85 -29.96
CA GLY A 134 -3.88 -6.99 -29.00
C GLY A 134 -4.27 -5.60 -29.53
N GLY A 135 -4.06 -5.32 -30.83
CA GLY A 135 -4.39 -4.02 -31.43
C GLY A 135 -3.57 -2.86 -30.86
N TRP A 136 -2.30 -3.10 -30.52
CA TRP A 136 -1.46 -2.08 -29.91
C TRP A 136 -1.06 -0.98 -30.89
N GLN A 137 -0.88 0.22 -30.36
CA GLN A 137 -0.54 1.39 -31.14
C GLN A 137 0.81 1.19 -31.84
N ARG A 138 0.80 1.31 -33.18
CA ARG A 138 1.97 1.09 -34.03
C ARG A 138 3.20 1.91 -33.61
N GLY A 139 3.00 3.15 -33.16
CA GLY A 139 4.10 4.01 -32.69
C GLY A 139 4.90 3.39 -31.54
N PHE A 140 4.23 2.73 -30.59
CA PHE A 140 4.91 2.02 -29.49
C PHE A 140 5.55 0.70 -29.92
N LEU A 141 5.05 0.07 -30.98
CA LEU A 141 5.68 -1.14 -31.55
C LEU A 141 6.96 -0.79 -32.33
N GLU A 142 7.03 0.41 -32.90
CA GLU A 142 8.18 0.92 -33.65
C GLU A 142 9.21 1.63 -32.77
N ASP A 143 8.79 2.11 -31.59
CA ASP A 143 9.65 2.71 -30.59
C ASP A 143 9.51 2.01 -29.21
N PRO A 144 10.23 0.90 -29.00
CA PRO A 144 10.21 0.18 -27.73
C PRO A 144 10.71 1.01 -26.55
N ALA A 145 11.59 2.00 -26.79
CA ALA A 145 12.10 2.86 -25.73
C ALA A 145 11.01 3.83 -25.23
N ALA A 146 10.21 4.40 -26.13
CA ALA A 146 9.06 5.21 -25.75
C ALA A 146 8.00 4.38 -24.99
N LEU A 147 7.76 3.14 -25.42
CA LEU A 147 6.84 2.24 -24.69
C LEU A 147 7.34 1.97 -23.28
N ARG A 148 8.62 1.64 -23.14
CA ARG A 148 9.28 1.42 -21.85
C ARG A 148 9.12 2.61 -20.93
N GLU A 149 9.48 3.82 -21.36
CA GLU A 149 9.36 5.02 -20.53
C GLU A 149 7.91 5.27 -20.10
N ALA A 150 6.94 5.15 -21.01
CA ALA A 150 5.52 5.33 -20.69
C ALA A 150 4.99 4.28 -19.69
N VAL A 151 5.39 3.02 -19.85
CA VAL A 151 5.02 1.93 -18.93
C VAL A 151 5.65 2.14 -17.55
N LEU A 152 6.93 2.48 -17.50
CA LEU A 152 7.63 2.75 -16.24
C LEU A 152 7.04 3.96 -15.52
N ASP A 153 6.71 5.04 -16.24
CA ASP A 153 6.04 6.21 -15.67
C ASP A 153 4.69 5.84 -15.04
N LEU A 154 3.85 5.10 -15.77
CA LEU A 154 2.56 4.62 -15.25
C LEU A 154 2.74 3.78 -13.98
N LEU A 155 3.67 2.82 -14.00
CA LEU A 155 3.91 1.95 -12.85
C LEU A 155 4.51 2.69 -11.65
N VAL A 156 5.28 3.76 -11.87
CA VAL A 156 5.74 4.66 -10.79
C VAL A 156 4.60 5.48 -10.22
N ARG A 157 3.75 6.06 -11.08
CA ARG A 157 2.55 6.81 -10.65
C ARG A 157 1.59 5.92 -9.87
N MET A 158 1.43 4.66 -10.29
CA MET A 158 0.67 3.62 -9.58
C MET A 158 1.39 3.05 -8.35
N ARG A 159 2.64 3.46 -8.11
CA ARG A 159 3.49 3.05 -7.00
C ARG A 159 3.81 1.55 -6.97
N LEU A 160 3.81 0.92 -8.13
CA LEU A 160 4.24 -0.47 -8.32
C LEU A 160 5.73 -0.58 -8.63
N MET A 161 6.36 0.52 -9.08
CA MET A 161 7.81 0.63 -9.22
C MET A 161 8.33 1.95 -8.66
N ALA A 162 9.62 1.97 -8.33
CA ALA A 162 10.35 3.19 -7.99
C ALA A 162 11.75 3.17 -8.60
N ARG A 163 12.29 4.35 -8.93
CA ARG A 163 13.71 4.49 -9.29
C ARG A 163 14.57 4.23 -8.06
N THR A 164 15.66 3.50 -8.24
CA THR A 164 16.76 3.38 -7.29
C THR A 164 17.53 4.69 -7.29
N GLY A 165 17.04 5.69 -6.56
CA GLY A 165 17.81 6.93 -6.36
C GLY A 165 18.74 6.81 -5.15
N PRO A 166 19.69 7.75 -4.96
CA PRO A 166 20.27 8.06 -3.65
C PRO A 166 19.22 8.59 -2.63
N ALA A 167 17.92 8.40 -2.92
CA ALA A 167 16.77 8.88 -2.18
C ALA A 167 16.57 8.15 -0.84
N GLU A 168 17.19 6.99 -0.64
CA GLU A 168 17.33 6.41 0.70
C GLU A 168 18.21 7.28 1.60
N ALA A 169 19.23 7.96 1.06
CA ALA A 169 20.08 8.88 1.82
C ALA A 169 19.40 10.23 2.09
N LEU A 170 18.65 10.78 1.12
CA LEU A 170 17.99 12.08 1.31
C LEU A 170 16.76 12.00 2.25
N ARG A 171 16.03 10.88 2.26
CA ARG A 171 14.84 10.68 3.14
C ARG A 171 15.17 10.09 4.51
N SER A 172 16.40 9.59 4.71
CA SER A 172 16.92 9.11 6.00
C SER A 172 17.74 10.17 6.75
N ALA A 173 18.45 11.04 6.04
CA ALA A 173 19.23 12.13 6.64
C ALA A 173 18.34 13.22 7.26
N ASP A 174 17.23 13.60 6.61
CA ASP A 174 16.33 14.63 7.12
C ASP A 174 15.45 14.20 8.31
N ARG A 175 15.51 12.91 8.72
CA ARG A 175 14.69 12.36 9.81
C ARG A 175 15.50 11.75 10.97
N SER A 176 16.83 11.73 10.89
CA SER A 176 17.70 11.50 12.06
C SER A 176 18.10 12.82 12.74
N GLY A 177 17.14 13.75 12.86
CA GLY A 177 17.30 14.96 13.66
C GLY A 177 16.79 14.74 15.08
N ALA A 178 17.68 14.28 15.95
CA ALA A 178 17.69 14.42 17.41
C ALA A 178 16.42 14.05 18.21
N ALA A 179 16.35 12.80 18.67
CA ALA A 179 15.81 12.54 20.02
C ALA A 179 16.93 12.87 21.02
N ALA A 180 16.92 14.09 21.56
CA ALA A 180 17.74 14.43 22.72
C ALA A 180 17.13 13.77 23.97
N PRO A 181 17.92 13.15 24.87
CA PRO A 181 17.42 12.61 26.12
C PRO A 181 17.24 13.76 27.13
N GLY A 182 16.05 14.35 27.13
CA GLY A 182 15.63 15.28 28.18
C GLY A 182 15.02 14.53 29.35
N ALA A 183 15.85 14.19 30.34
CA ALA A 183 15.39 13.80 31.67
C ALA A 183 14.44 14.88 32.22
N HIS A 184 13.28 14.48 32.74
CA HIS A 184 12.54 15.28 33.72
C HIS A 184 12.23 14.44 34.96
N PRO A 185 12.25 15.06 36.14
CA PRO A 185 12.50 14.38 37.40
C PRO A 185 11.25 13.77 38.01
N HIS A 186 11.51 12.79 38.86
CA HIS A 186 10.64 12.30 39.91
C HIS A 186 10.13 13.45 40.79
N ASP A 187 8.83 13.51 41.05
CA ASP A 187 8.22 14.06 42.28
C ASP A 187 6.90 13.32 42.49
N ALA A 188 6.87 12.35 43.40
CA ALA A 188 6.39 12.50 44.78
C ALA A 188 4.94 12.01 44.94
N HIS A 189 4.80 10.79 45.46
CA HIS A 189 3.54 10.20 45.89
C HIS A 189 3.28 10.60 47.36
N PRO A 190 2.07 11.05 47.74
CA PRO A 190 1.63 11.00 49.13
C PRO A 190 0.84 9.70 49.39
N PRO A 191 0.99 9.06 50.56
CA PRO A 191 0.37 7.77 50.84
C PRO A 191 -1.03 7.92 51.45
N GLY A 192 -1.94 7.01 51.09
CA GLY A 192 -3.06 6.63 51.95
C GLY A 192 -4.43 6.53 51.30
N ALA A 193 -4.85 5.31 50.91
CA ALA A 193 -6.19 4.75 51.16
C ALA A 193 -6.23 3.26 50.73
N ARG A 194 -7.02 2.47 51.47
CA ARG A 194 -7.09 1.00 51.53
C ARG A 194 -7.84 0.34 50.34
N PRO A 195 -7.79 -1.01 50.20
CA PRO A 195 -8.11 -1.70 48.95
C PRO A 195 -9.61 -1.97 48.82
N HIS A 196 -10.10 -1.98 47.57
CA HIS A 196 -11.35 -2.63 47.22
C HIS A 196 -11.14 -3.57 46.04
N ASP A 197 -11.74 -4.75 46.19
CA ASP A 197 -11.71 -5.90 45.31
C ASP A 197 -12.28 -5.62 43.91
N ALA A 198 -11.57 -6.09 42.88
CA ALA A 198 -12.18 -6.57 41.63
C ALA A 198 -11.13 -7.37 40.80
N HIS A 199 -11.37 -8.67 40.66
CA HIS A 199 -10.89 -9.53 39.58
C HIS A 199 -11.95 -9.55 38.46
N PRO A 200 -11.73 -10.07 37.22
CA PRO A 200 -10.48 -10.55 36.61
C PRO A 200 -10.29 -10.15 35.11
N LEU A 201 -9.15 -10.61 34.56
CA LEU A 201 -8.80 -10.80 33.13
C LEU A 201 -8.47 -9.56 32.29
N ASP A 202 -7.18 -9.37 32.00
CA ASP A 202 -6.73 -9.17 30.62
C ASP A 202 -5.24 -9.52 30.46
N ALA A 203 -4.99 -10.58 29.70
CA ALA A 203 -3.67 -10.93 29.23
C ALA A 203 -3.19 -9.84 28.26
N ARG A 204 -2.19 -9.07 28.67
CA ARG A 204 -1.54 -8.09 27.80
C ARG A 204 -0.83 -8.81 26.65
N PRO A 205 -1.06 -8.47 25.38
CA PRO A 205 -0.16 -8.88 24.31
C PRO A 205 1.16 -8.11 24.49
N HIS A 206 2.28 -8.82 24.54
CA HIS A 206 3.61 -8.23 24.56
C HIS A 206 3.83 -7.31 23.35
N ASP A 207 4.36 -6.12 23.61
CA ASP A 207 4.77 -5.07 22.65
C ASP A 207 5.91 -5.59 21.76
N SER A 208 5.56 -6.41 20.77
CA SER A 208 6.47 -6.85 19.72
C SER A 208 6.43 -5.82 18.61
N ARG A 209 7.19 -4.73 18.78
CA ARG A 209 7.38 -3.75 17.71
C ARG A 209 7.96 -4.47 16.51
N PRO A 210 7.31 -4.45 15.34
CA PRO A 210 7.88 -5.04 14.14
C PRO A 210 9.17 -4.30 13.79
N ARG A 211 10.30 -5.02 13.72
CA ARG A 211 11.56 -4.47 13.22
C ARG A 211 11.43 -4.26 11.72
N VAL A 212 11.03 -3.04 11.33
CA VAL A 212 11.15 -2.55 9.95
C VAL A 212 12.51 -1.86 9.86
N SER A 213 13.52 -2.60 9.42
CA SER A 213 14.81 -2.01 9.05
C SER A 213 14.72 -1.54 7.60
N ARG A 214 15.20 -0.31 7.33
CA ARG A 214 15.57 0.11 5.97
C ARG A 214 16.57 -0.90 5.39
N PRO A 215 16.61 -1.12 4.07
CA PRO A 215 17.53 -2.07 3.48
C PRO A 215 18.95 -1.55 3.65
N ARG A 216 19.66 -2.07 4.65
CA ARG A 216 21.01 -2.55 4.42
C ARG A 216 20.89 -4.06 4.56
N ASP A 217 21.41 -4.78 3.57
CA ASP A 217 21.49 -6.25 3.52
C ASP A 217 20.30 -6.96 2.81
N GLY A 218 19.82 -6.38 1.71
CA GLY A 218 19.82 -7.12 0.45
C GLY A 218 21.02 -6.58 -0.33
N ALA A 219 21.86 -7.44 -0.91
CA ALA A 219 22.99 -6.98 -1.71
C ALA A 219 22.49 -5.90 -2.66
N GLU A 220 22.97 -4.66 -2.51
CA GLU A 220 22.96 -3.71 -3.63
C GLU A 220 23.62 -4.49 -4.75
N ALA A 221 22.83 -5.00 -5.70
CA ALA A 221 23.38 -5.42 -6.97
C ALA A 221 23.83 -4.10 -7.59
N PRO A 222 25.15 -3.82 -7.66
CA PRO A 222 25.61 -2.58 -8.28
C PRO A 222 25.10 -2.60 -9.73
N GLY A 223 24.17 -1.70 -10.04
CA GLY A 223 23.54 -1.61 -11.36
C GLY A 223 22.04 -1.33 -11.35
N ALA A 224 21.27 -1.92 -10.41
CA ALA A 224 19.80 -1.91 -10.49
C ALA A 224 19.17 -0.51 -10.37
N ASP A 225 18.74 0.07 -11.49
CA ASP A 225 18.07 1.38 -11.56
C ASP A 225 16.63 1.41 -11.03
N TRP A 226 16.03 0.24 -10.80
CA TRP A 226 14.61 0.10 -10.46
C TRP A 226 14.35 -0.85 -9.29
N VAL A 227 13.29 -0.56 -8.54
CA VAL A 227 12.76 -1.39 -7.46
C VAL A 227 11.30 -1.71 -7.77
N LEU A 228 10.95 -3.01 -7.75
CA LEU A 228 9.58 -3.50 -7.77
C LEU A 228 8.99 -3.43 -6.36
N LEU A 229 7.92 -2.67 -6.19
CA LEU A 229 7.25 -2.48 -4.91
C LEU A 229 6.15 -3.53 -4.72
N ALA A 230 5.96 -3.95 -3.47
CA ALA A 230 5.01 -4.98 -3.06
C ALA A 230 5.16 -6.31 -3.82
N ALA A 231 6.36 -6.74 -4.20
CA ALA A 231 6.58 -7.99 -4.96
C ALA A 231 6.02 -9.25 -4.26
N ALA A 232 5.92 -9.18 -2.92
CA ALA A 232 5.36 -10.22 -2.06
C ALA A 232 3.82 -10.20 -1.92
N ALA A 233 3.17 -9.18 -2.47
CA ALA A 233 1.73 -8.98 -2.46
C ALA A 233 1.00 -10.28 -2.84
N ARG A 234 0.35 -10.92 -1.85
CA ARG A 234 -0.65 -11.97 -2.08
C ARG A 234 -2.02 -11.34 -2.02
N TYR A 235 -2.81 -11.50 -3.08
CA TYR A 235 -4.22 -11.10 -3.07
C TYR A 235 -4.95 -11.91 -2.00
N ALA A 236 -5.63 -11.24 -1.07
CA ALA A 236 -6.66 -11.88 -0.26
C ALA A 236 -7.93 -11.87 -1.12
N PRO A 237 -8.37 -13.01 -1.71
CA PRO A 237 -9.43 -13.03 -2.72
C PRO A 237 -10.85 -12.76 -2.16
N ARG A 238 -10.97 -12.25 -0.93
CA ARG A 238 -12.26 -11.97 -0.31
C ARG A 238 -12.46 -10.46 -0.16
N VAL A 239 -12.94 -9.85 -1.23
CA VAL A 239 -13.68 -8.59 -1.15
C VAL A 239 -15.01 -8.93 -0.46
N THR A 240 -15.19 -8.48 0.78
CA THR A 240 -16.52 -8.50 1.40
C THR A 240 -17.32 -7.35 0.80
N VAL A 241 -17.92 -7.58 -0.37
CA VAL A 241 -18.91 -6.65 -0.91
C VAL A 241 -20.10 -6.68 0.03
N ARG A 242 -20.32 -5.58 0.77
CA ARG A 242 -21.54 -5.42 1.55
C ARG A 242 -22.67 -5.12 0.57
N LYS A 243 -23.47 -6.14 0.26
CA LYS A 243 -24.65 -6.02 -0.60
C LYS A 243 -25.53 -4.88 -0.07
N LYS A 244 -25.76 -3.85 -0.90
CA LYS A 244 -26.71 -2.76 -0.62
C LYS A 244 -28.05 -3.42 -0.30
N ALA A 245 -28.55 -3.23 0.93
CA ALA A 245 -29.90 -3.67 1.27
C ALA A 245 -30.85 -2.96 0.31
N ALA A 246 -31.56 -3.75 -0.51
CA ALA A 246 -32.63 -3.22 -1.34
C ALA A 246 -33.61 -2.51 -0.39
N GLY A 247 -33.82 -1.22 -0.64
CA GLY A 247 -34.70 -0.41 0.17
C GLY A 247 -36.11 -1.00 0.13
N THR A 248 -36.61 -1.42 1.29
CA THR A 248 -38.04 -1.59 1.50
C THR A 248 -38.65 -0.20 1.55
N GLY A 249 -39.02 0.34 0.39
CA GLY A 249 -39.89 1.51 0.29
C GLY A 249 -41.33 1.11 0.64
N PRO A 250 -42.06 1.89 1.45
CA PRO A 250 -43.44 1.58 1.82
C PRO A 250 -44.39 2.09 0.73
N ASP A 251 -44.56 1.34 -0.36
CA ASP A 251 -45.59 1.70 -1.37
C ASP A 251 -46.18 0.50 -2.12
N ALA A 252 -46.03 -0.71 -1.57
CA ALA A 252 -46.60 -1.94 -2.15
C ALA A 252 -47.85 -2.46 -1.39
N ALA A 253 -48.38 -1.70 -0.43
CA ALA A 253 -49.48 -2.15 0.44
C ALA A 253 -50.87 -1.58 0.10
N VAL A 254 -51.02 -0.80 -0.98
CA VAL A 254 -52.31 -0.11 -1.28
C VAL A 254 -53.04 -0.68 -2.53
N GLN A 255 -52.53 -1.75 -3.16
CA GLN A 255 -53.15 -2.33 -4.38
C GLN A 255 -53.66 -3.78 -4.21
N GLN A 256 -54.07 -4.17 -3.01
CA GLN A 256 -54.75 -5.47 -2.77
C GLN A 256 -56.16 -5.38 -2.18
N GLU A 257 -56.75 -4.18 -2.04
CA GLU A 257 -58.19 -4.01 -1.81
C GLU A 257 -58.82 -3.36 -3.04
N LEU A 258 -59.16 -4.15 -4.07
CA LEU A 258 -60.15 -3.80 -5.11
C LEU A 258 -60.48 -4.97 -6.07
N THR A 259 -60.00 -6.19 -5.81
CA THR A 259 -60.50 -7.41 -6.45
C THR A 259 -60.79 -8.50 -5.43
N SER A 260 -61.93 -8.36 -4.75
CA SER A 260 -62.78 -9.47 -4.27
C SER A 260 -64.19 -8.94 -4.08
#